data_AF-A0A380EDV7-F1
#
_entry.id   AF-A0A380EDV7-F1
#
_cell.length_a   1.000
_cell.length_b   1.000
_cell.length_c   1.000
_cell.angle_alpha   90.00
_cell.angle_beta   90.00
_cell.angle_gamma   90.00
#
_symmetry.space_group_name_H-M   'P 1'
#
loop_
_entity.id
_entity.type
_entity.pdbx_description
1 polymer ?
#
loop_
_entity_poly.entity_id
_entity_poly.type
_entity_poly.pdbx_seq_one_letter_code
_entity_poly.pdbx_strand_id
1 'polypeptide(L)'
;MKIVDEDYFLKSIVSDIGNDVASDSIYDYLEKVLNLNISYSSKSITFEPFDEQAYQLFGDVSVAYSATVRSIVYLENTMPFQYNISKHLANEFKFNDFSRRRIK
;
A
#
# COMPACT_ATOMS: atom_id res chain seq x y z
N MET A 1 -3.53 5.89 -14.49
CA MET A 1 -3.91 5.91 -13.08
C MET A 1 -2.77 6.53 -12.30
N LYS A 2 -3.00 7.69 -11.66
CA LYS A 2 -2.02 8.25 -10.72
C LYS A 2 -2.27 7.58 -9.37
N ILE A 3 -1.23 6.97 -8.82
CA ILE A 3 -1.21 6.37 -7.48
C ILE A 3 -0.04 7.01 -6.74
N VAL A 4 -0.22 7.27 -5.45
CA VAL A 4 0.88 7.62 -4.56
C VAL A 4 0.90 6.62 -3.42
N ASP A 5 2.03 5.94 -3.28
CA ASP A 5 2.29 4.98 -2.23
C ASP A 5 3.24 5.57 -1.18
N GLU A 6 2.89 5.39 0.08
CA GLU A 6 3.73 5.71 1.23
C GLU A 6 3.95 4.43 2.04
N ASP A 7 5.19 3.97 2.12
CA ASP A 7 5.57 2.72 2.78
C ASP A 7 6.45 2.96 4.00
N TYR A 8 6.03 2.38 5.13
CA TYR A 8 6.74 2.43 6.39
C TYR A 8 7.13 1.02 6.80
N PHE A 9 8.44 0.78 6.93
CA PHE A 9 8.97 -0.52 7.30
C PHE A 9 9.55 -0.50 8.72
N LEU A 10 9.43 -1.63 9.43
CA LEU A 10 10.14 -1.81 10.69
C LEU A 10 11.64 -1.91 10.43
N LYS A 11 12.40 -0.93 10.92
CA LYS A 11 13.85 -0.84 10.71
C LYS A 11 14.62 -2.05 11.24
N SER A 12 14.09 -2.75 12.24
CA SER A 12 14.66 -3.99 12.77
C SER A 12 14.57 -5.18 11.80
N ILE A 13 13.72 -5.09 10.77
CA ILE A 13 13.52 -6.12 9.74
C ILE A 13 14.08 -5.64 8.40
N VAL A 14 13.76 -4.39 8.01
CA VAL A 14 14.22 -3.75 6.78
C VAL A 14 15.15 -2.61 7.18
N SER A 15 16.46 -2.87 7.16
CA SER A 15 17.46 -1.92 7.66
C SER A 15 17.53 -0.64 6.83
N ASP A 16 17.44 -0.77 5.51
CA ASP A 16 17.48 0.33 4.55
C ASP A 16 16.81 -0.04 3.22
N ILE A 17 16.33 0.97 2.50
CA ILE A 17 15.81 0.87 1.13
C ILE A 17 16.50 1.95 0.30
N GLY A 18 17.36 1.53 -0.63
CA GLY A 18 18.03 2.43 -1.57
C GLY A 18 17.06 3.03 -2.59
N ASN A 19 17.44 4.17 -3.17
CA ASN A 19 16.66 4.82 -4.23
C ASN A 19 16.50 3.94 -5.47
N ASP A 20 17.49 3.10 -5.76
CA ASP A 20 17.46 2.09 -6.82
C ASP A 20 16.34 1.07 -6.55
N VAL A 21 16.30 0.52 -5.34
CA VAL A 21 15.23 -0.40 -4.92
C VAL A 21 13.85 0.26 -4.95
N ALA A 22 13.76 1.50 -4.47
CA ALA A 22 12.50 2.25 -4.44
C ALA A 22 11.99 2.63 -5.85
N SER A 23 12.90 2.73 -6.83
CA SER A 23 12.55 3.02 -8.23
C SER A 23 12.16 1.74 -9.01
N ASP A 24 12.48 0.57 -8.46
CA ASP A 24 12.17 -0.74 -9.00
C ASP A 24 11.08 -1.44 -8.14
N SER A 25 10.99 -2.77 -8.23
CA SER A 25 10.09 -3.57 -7.41
C SER A 25 10.62 -3.72 -5.97
N ILE A 26 10.10 -2.88 -5.05
CA ILE A 26 10.42 -2.99 -3.62
C ILE A 26 10.14 -4.41 -3.09
N TYR A 27 9.03 -5.04 -3.51
CA TYR A 27 8.70 -6.40 -3.09
C TYR A 27 9.72 -7.44 -3.56
N ASP A 28 10.29 -7.29 -4.76
CA ASP A 28 11.36 -8.20 -5.21
C ASP A 28 12.59 -8.12 -4.31
N TYR A 29 12.97 -6.92 -3.88
CA TYR A 29 14.06 -6.74 -2.92
C TYR A 29 13.73 -7.37 -1.56
N LEU A 30 12.53 -7.10 -1.02
CA LEU A 30 12.10 -7.65 0.26
C LEU A 30 12.10 -9.19 0.26
N GLU A 31 11.58 -9.81 -0.81
CA GLU A 31 11.41 -11.27 -0.88
C GLU A 31 12.69 -11.99 -1.31
N LYS A 32 13.43 -11.47 -2.30
CA LYS A 32 14.58 -12.19 -2.89
C LYS A 32 15.93 -11.78 -2.31
N VAL A 33 16.06 -10.53 -1.87
CA VAL A 33 17.34 -10.02 -1.33
C VAL A 33 17.33 -10.12 0.19
N LEU A 34 16.27 -9.65 0.86
CA LEU A 34 16.14 -9.76 2.31
C LEU A 34 15.55 -11.11 2.77
N ASN A 35 15.10 -11.96 1.85
CA ASN A 35 14.52 -13.28 2.14
C ASN A 35 13.34 -13.23 3.13
N LEU A 36 12.50 -12.20 3.01
CA LEU A 36 11.30 -12.06 3.83
C LEU A 36 10.16 -12.90 3.26
N ASN A 37 9.64 -13.84 4.05
CA ASN A 37 8.44 -14.61 3.71
C ASN A 37 7.18 -13.79 4.01
N ILE A 38 6.77 -12.95 3.05
CA ILE A 38 5.55 -12.14 3.15
C ILE A 38 4.33 -13.05 2.98
N SER A 39 3.35 -12.95 3.87
CA SER A 39 2.25 -13.93 3.93
C SER A 39 0.89 -13.33 3.60
N TYR A 40 0.47 -12.30 4.33
CA TYR A 40 -0.85 -11.69 4.13
C TYR A 40 -0.85 -10.22 4.54
N SER A 41 -1.92 -9.53 4.20
CA SER A 41 -2.14 -8.17 4.65
C SER A 41 -3.58 -7.96 5.10
N SER A 42 -3.76 -7.10 6.10
CA SER A 42 -5.06 -6.52 6.43
C SER A 42 -5.17 -5.19 5.68
N LYS A 43 -6.32 -4.92 5.04
CA LYS A 43 -6.56 -3.70 4.26
C LYS A 43 -7.83 -3.00 4.71
N SER A 44 -7.77 -1.68 4.83
CA SER A 44 -8.94 -0.82 4.95
C SER A 44 -8.96 0.18 3.80
N ILE A 45 -10.16 0.47 3.30
CA ILE A 45 -10.36 1.43 2.21
C ILE A 45 -11.27 2.54 2.74
N THR A 46 -10.81 3.78 2.66
CA THR A 46 -11.57 4.98 3.01
C THR A 46 -11.60 5.94 1.83
N PHE A 47 -12.71 6.65 1.66
CA PHE A 47 -12.77 7.78 0.73
C PHE A 47 -12.55 9.07 1.50
N GLU A 48 -11.51 9.81 1.15
CA GLU A 48 -11.02 10.95 1.92
C GLU A 48 -10.99 12.19 1.02
N PRO A 49 -11.46 13.36 1.49
CA PRO A 49 -11.29 14.60 0.73
C PRO A 49 -9.81 14.92 0.59
N PHE A 50 -9.43 15.56 -0.51
CA PHE A 50 -8.06 16.03 -0.69
C PHE A 50 -7.71 17.06 0.39
N ASP A 51 -6.58 16.83 1.05
CA ASP A 51 -5.85 17.83 1.81
C ASP A 51 -4.83 18.56 0.93
N GLU A 52 -4.11 19.52 1.49
CA GLU A 52 -3.10 20.30 0.76
C GLU A 52 -2.05 19.39 0.09
N GLN A 53 -1.60 18.33 0.77
CA GLN A 53 -0.63 17.40 0.23
C GLN A 53 -1.20 16.62 -0.97
N ALA A 54 -2.45 16.18 -0.90
CA ALA A 54 -3.11 15.49 -2.00
C ALA A 54 -3.25 16.39 -3.24
N TYR A 55 -3.58 17.67 -3.07
CA TYR A 55 -3.58 18.63 -4.19
C TYR A 55 -2.19 18.80 -4.81
N GLN A 56 -1.13 18.84 -4.00
CA GLN A 56 0.25 18.93 -4.53
C GLN A 56 0.63 17.67 -5.33
N LEU A 57 0.22 16.49 -4.87
CA LEU A 57 0.56 15.21 -5.49
C LEU A 57 -0.24 14.91 -6.75
N PHE A 58 -1.55 15.15 -6.72
CA PHE A 58 -2.47 14.77 -7.80
C PHE A 58 -2.80 15.92 -8.75
N GLY A 59 -2.70 17.17 -8.27
CA GLY A 59 -3.15 18.38 -8.96
C GLY A 59 -4.64 18.64 -8.77
N ASP A 60 -5.14 19.66 -9.47
CA ASP A 60 -6.56 19.97 -9.52
C ASP A 60 -7.32 18.91 -10.31
N VAL A 61 -8.31 18.27 -9.65
CA VAL A 61 -9.14 17.22 -10.22
C VAL A 61 -10.62 17.54 -10.00
N SER A 62 -11.48 17.02 -10.87
CA SER A 62 -12.93 17.29 -10.82
C SER A 62 -13.62 16.74 -9.58
N VAL A 63 -13.10 15.64 -9.02
CA VAL A 63 -13.56 15.03 -7.77
C VAL A 63 -12.35 14.95 -6.84
N ALA A 64 -12.20 15.95 -5.97
CA ALA A 64 -11.08 16.07 -5.04
C ALA A 64 -11.22 15.14 -3.83
N TYR A 65 -11.30 13.84 -4.10
CA TYR A 65 -11.31 12.77 -3.13
C TYR A 65 -10.33 11.68 -3.56
N SER A 66 -9.64 11.07 -2.59
CA SER A 66 -8.87 9.85 -2.80
C SER A 66 -9.66 8.63 -2.34
N ALA A 67 -9.46 7.51 -3.01
CA ALA A 67 -9.65 6.20 -2.39
C ALA A 67 -8.33 5.83 -1.72
N THR A 68 -8.26 5.95 -0.39
CA THR A 68 -7.08 5.67 0.40
C THR A 68 -7.14 4.22 0.92
N VAL A 69 -6.23 3.39 0.46
CA VAL A 69 -6.05 2.01 0.93
C VAL A 69 -4.94 1.99 1.97
N ARG A 70 -5.27 1.66 3.21
CA ARG A 70 -4.27 1.43 4.27
C ARG A 70 -4.09 -0.05 4.50
N SER A 71 -2.85 -0.50 4.59
CA SER A 71 -2.53 -1.90 4.75
C SER A 71 -1.48 -2.15 5.81
N ILE A 72 -1.68 -3.16 6.65
CA ILE A 72 -0.63 -3.73 7.48
C ILE A 72 -0.26 -5.08 6.87
N VAL A 73 1.03 -5.28 6.56
CA VAL A 73 1.55 -6.49 5.93
C VAL A 73 2.31 -7.31 6.96
N TYR A 74 2.07 -8.62 6.92
CA TYR A 74 2.56 -9.59 7.88
C TYR A 74 3.47 -10.63 7.20
N LEU A 75 4.52 -11.02 7.91
CA LEU A 75 5.34 -12.17 7.56
C LEU A 75 4.61 -13.48 7.91
N GLU A 76 5.13 -14.61 7.43
CA GLU A 76 4.60 -15.96 7.70
C GLU A 76 4.47 -16.27 9.20
N ASN A 77 5.37 -15.74 10.03
CA ASN A 77 5.32 -15.86 11.49
C ASN A 77 4.32 -14.90 12.16
N THR A 78 3.44 -14.24 11.39
CA THR A 78 2.42 -13.27 11.83
C THR A 78 2.96 -11.94 12.40
N MET A 79 4.26 -11.67 12.25
CA MET A 79 4.83 -10.38 12.64
C MET A 79 4.47 -9.31 11.60
N PRO A 80 3.83 -8.18 11.98
CA PRO A 80 3.67 -7.04 11.08
C PRO A 80 5.03 -6.40 10.84
N PHE A 81 5.34 -6.06 9.59
CA PHE A 81 6.63 -5.45 9.24
C PHE A 81 6.51 -4.21 8.34
N GLN A 82 5.39 -4.04 7.64
CA GLN A 82 5.13 -2.91 6.75
C GLN A 82 3.74 -2.32 7.04
N TYR A 83 3.68 -1.00 7.04
CA TYR A 83 2.45 -0.23 6.93
C TYR A 83 2.47 0.56 5.62
N ASN A 84 1.51 0.32 4.76
CA ASN A 84 1.39 0.93 3.44
C ASN A 84 0.15 1.83 3.39
N ILE A 85 0.30 3.01 2.79
CA ILE A 85 -0.81 3.91 2.44
C ILE A 85 -0.76 4.10 0.92
N SER A 86 -1.77 3.62 0.22
CA SER A 86 -1.91 3.80 -1.22
C SER A 86 -3.08 4.73 -1.52
N LYS A 87 -2.80 5.89 -2.12
CA LYS A 87 -3.82 6.88 -2.49
C LYS A 87 -4.08 6.79 -3.99
N HIS A 88 -5.34 6.56 -4.36
CA HIS A 88 -5.81 6.59 -5.75
C HIS A 88 -6.79 7.74 -5.96
N LEU A 89 -6.88 8.26 -7.18
CA LEU A 89 -7.99 9.15 -7.56
C LEU A 89 -9.33 8.41 -7.44
N ALA A 90 -10.27 8.96 -6.67
CA ALA A 90 -11.54 8.28 -6.37
C ALA A 90 -12.39 7.99 -7.63
N ASN A 91 -12.31 8.84 -8.65
CA ASN A 91 -13.03 8.66 -9.92
C ASN A 91 -12.46 7.54 -10.81
N GLU A 92 -11.22 7.12 -10.58
CA GLU A 92 -10.55 6.04 -11.33
C GLU A 92 -10.47 4.73 -10.53
N PHE A 93 -10.74 4.77 -9.22
CA PHE A 93 -10.55 3.63 -8.34
C PHE A 93 -11.61 2.53 -8.55
N LYS A 94 -11.13 1.29 -8.66
CA LYS A 94 -11.98 0.09 -8.74
C LYS A 94 -11.46 -0.99 -7.81
N PHE A 95 -12.26 -1.35 -6.81
CA PHE A 95 -11.99 -2.48 -5.92
C PHE A 95 -12.82 -3.69 -6.36
N ASN A 96 -12.17 -4.84 -6.54
CA ASN A 96 -12.84 -6.11 -6.80
C ASN A 96 -12.44 -7.09 -5.70
N ASP A 97 -13.43 -7.61 -4.97
CA ASP A 97 -13.23 -8.66 -3.97
C ASP A 97 -13.97 -9.94 -4.37
N PHE A 98 -13.41 -11.08 -4.01
CA PHE A 98 -14.03 -12.39 -4.20
C PHE A 98 -14.18 -13.10 -2.86
N SER A 99 -15.42 -13.30 -2.46
CA SER A 99 -15.77 -14.00 -1.22
C SER A 99 -16.59 -15.25 -1.55
N ARG A 100 -16.14 -16.43 -1.09
CA ARG A 100 -16.87 -17.71 -1.24
C ARG A 100 -17.33 -18.22 0.13
N ARG A 101 -18.65 -18.30 0.32
CA ARG A 101 -19.24 -18.90 1.53
C ARG A 101 -19.10 -20.43 1.47
N ARG A 102 -18.55 -21.05 2.52
CA ARG A 102 -18.67 -22.50 2.74
C ARG A 102 -19.90 -22.76 3.61
N ILE A 103 -20.78 -23.63 3.15
CA ILE A 103 -21.87 -24.19 3.97
C ILE A 103 -21.21 -25.26 4.86
N LYS A 104 -21.50 -25.23 6.17
CA LYS A 104 -21.05 -26.24 7.13
C LYS A 104 -21.67 -27.60 6.82
#